data_AF-A0A420HA48-F1
#
_entry.id   AF-A0A420HA48-F1
#
_cell.length_a   1.000
_cell.length_b   1.000
_cell.length_c   1.000
_cell.angle_alpha   90.00
_cell.angle_beta   90.00
_cell.angle_gamma   90.00
#
_symmetry.space_group_name_H-M   'P 1'
#
loop_
_entity.id
_entity.type
_entity.pdbx_description
1 polymer ?
#
loop_
_entity_poly.entity_id
_entity_poly.type
_entity_poly.pdbx_seq_one_letter_code
_entity_poly.pdbx_strand_id
1 'polypeptide(L)'
;MLKDNALNYYYRNLLPKITQEMSFEDVIHNLKNNFEGEAYQRLVKQKWKKVNVKAIIADAPEKLLSENLEMMIQKLQDLQDKLVDACEGVAAFQNACFRPANSLEDFINDLRSSVLAYEKSVESLPSNFFTDRHFHKN
;
A
#
# COMPACT_ATOMS: atom_id res chain seq x y z
N MET A 1 -16.82 -2.33 10.20
CA MET A 1 -18.27 -2.13 9.90
C MET A 1 -18.46 -0.75 9.29
N LEU A 2 -19.25 -0.66 8.21
CA LEU A 2 -19.63 0.62 7.60
C LEU A 2 -20.47 1.44 8.58
N LYS A 3 -20.22 2.75 8.69
CA LYS A 3 -20.92 3.65 9.60
C LYS A 3 -21.55 4.83 8.84
N ASP A 4 -22.64 5.35 9.38
CA ASP A 4 -23.30 6.61 8.98
C ASP A 4 -23.51 6.75 7.46
N ASN A 5 -22.86 7.73 6.84
CA ASN A 5 -23.03 8.06 5.42
C ASN A 5 -22.56 6.94 4.49
N ALA A 6 -21.54 6.17 4.86
CA ALA A 6 -21.08 5.03 4.07
C ALA A 6 -22.12 3.89 4.09
N LEU A 7 -22.78 3.68 5.23
CA LEU A 7 -23.86 2.70 5.38
C LEU A 7 -25.09 3.10 4.57
N ASN A 8 -25.48 4.38 4.66
CA ASN A 8 -26.61 4.92 3.90
C ASN A 8 -26.38 4.84 2.38
N TYR A 9 -25.16 5.15 1.92
CA TYR A 9 -24.80 5.04 0.52
C TYR A 9 -24.83 3.58 0.02
N TYR A 10 -24.32 2.65 0.83
CA TYR A 10 -24.35 1.22 0.52
C TYR A 10 -25.78 0.71 0.34
N TYR A 11 -26.68 0.95 1.31
CA TYR A 11 -28.06 0.46 1.22
C TYR A 11 -28.90 1.12 0.12
N ARG A 12 -28.69 2.42 -0.14
CA ARG A 12 -29.51 3.17 -1.11
C ARG A 12 -29.05 2.99 -2.55
N ASN A 13 -27.73 2.93 -2.78
CA ASN A 13 -27.18 3.03 -4.13
C ASN A 13 -26.47 1.77 -4.62
N LEU A 14 -25.93 0.95 -3.70
CA LEU A 14 -25.14 -0.24 -4.05
C LEU A 14 -25.95 -1.52 -3.89
N LEU A 15 -26.63 -1.74 -2.76
CA LEU A 15 -27.39 -2.96 -2.47
C LEU A 15 -28.37 -3.38 -3.58
N PRO A 16 -29.13 -2.47 -4.22
CA PRO A 16 -30.04 -2.84 -5.31
C PRO A 16 -29.33 -3.37 -6.56
N LYS A 17 -28.04 -3.07 -6.75
CA LYS A 17 -27.25 -3.40 -7.96
C LYS A 17 -26.36 -4.63 -7.80
N ILE A 18 -26.09 -5.05 -6.55
CA ILE A 18 -25.16 -6.13 -6.18
C ILE A 18 -25.62 -7.51 -6.65
N THR A 19 -26.89 -7.66 -7.03
CA THR A 19 -27.47 -8.96 -7.40
C THR A 19 -27.69 -9.15 -8.89
N GLN A 20 -27.64 -8.10 -9.72
CA GLN A 20 -27.97 -8.18 -11.16
C GLN A 20 -26.85 -7.72 -12.09
N GLU A 21 -26.01 -6.75 -11.69
CA GLU A 21 -25.10 -6.07 -12.64
C GLU A 21 -23.67 -5.85 -12.12
N MET A 22 -23.37 -6.16 -10.86
CA MET A 22 -22.10 -5.76 -10.23
C MET A 22 -21.50 -6.85 -9.36
N SER A 23 -20.21 -7.11 -9.53
CA SER A 23 -19.39 -7.95 -8.65
C SER A 23 -19.13 -7.25 -7.31
N PHE A 24 -18.74 -8.02 -6.29
CA PHE A 24 -18.29 -7.48 -5.01
C PHE A 24 -17.10 -6.52 -5.16
N GLU A 25 -16.21 -6.79 -6.12
CA GLU A 25 -15.09 -5.88 -6.44
C GLU A 25 -15.58 -4.52 -6.97
N ASP A 26 -16.64 -4.53 -7.79
CA ASP A 26 -17.24 -3.31 -8.34
C ASP A 26 -17.92 -2.46 -7.26
N VAL A 27 -18.45 -3.11 -6.22
CA VAL A 27 -19.03 -2.45 -5.04
C VAL A 27 -17.95 -1.72 -4.27
N ILE A 28 -16.82 -2.38 -4.02
CA ILE A 28 -15.67 -1.78 -3.36
C ILE A 28 -15.16 -0.60 -4.20
N HIS A 29 -15.05 -0.77 -5.51
CA HIS A 29 -14.60 0.28 -6.41
C HIS A 29 -15.54 1.49 -6.41
N ASN A 30 -16.86 1.29 -6.49
CA ASN A 30 -17.85 2.38 -6.45
C ASN A 30 -17.93 3.07 -5.10
N LEU A 31 -17.80 2.33 -4.01
CA LEU A 31 -17.73 2.90 -2.67
C LEU A 31 -16.48 3.79 -2.54
N LYS A 32 -15.34 3.28 -3.00
CA LYS A 32 -14.07 4.01 -3.01
C LYS A 32 -14.16 5.26 -3.87
N ASN A 33 -14.73 5.21 -5.07
CA ASN A 33 -14.87 6.39 -5.92
C ASN A 33 -15.81 7.45 -5.36
N ASN A 34 -16.84 7.06 -4.61
CA ASN A 34 -17.79 8.01 -4.03
C ASN A 34 -17.17 8.83 -2.88
N PHE A 35 -16.32 8.20 -2.05
CA PHE A 35 -15.70 8.85 -0.89
C PHE A 35 -14.26 9.32 -1.14
N GLU A 36 -13.53 8.63 -2.01
CA GLU A 36 -12.14 8.89 -2.41
C GLU A 36 -12.03 9.18 -3.92
N GLY A 37 -13.01 9.91 -4.45
CA GLY A 37 -13.03 10.31 -5.86
C GLY A 37 -11.84 11.19 -6.26
N GLU A 38 -11.76 11.53 -7.54
CA GLU A 38 -10.60 12.26 -8.10
C GLU A 38 -10.28 13.56 -7.36
N ALA A 39 -11.29 14.30 -6.88
CA ALA A 39 -11.09 15.53 -6.13
C ALA A 39 -10.36 15.27 -4.80
N TYR A 40 -10.72 14.21 -4.09
CA TYR A 40 -10.04 13.79 -2.87
C TYR A 40 -8.61 13.33 -3.16
N GLN A 41 -8.40 12.54 -4.22
CA GLN A 41 -7.07 12.11 -4.64
C GLN A 41 -6.17 13.29 -5.03
N ARG A 42 -6.72 14.30 -5.74
CA ARG A 42 -6.01 15.55 -6.07
C ARG A 42 -5.65 16.31 -4.81
N LEU A 43 -6.56 16.40 -3.84
CA LEU A 43 -6.31 17.06 -2.55
C LEU A 43 -5.22 16.35 -1.75
N VAL A 44 -5.23 15.02 -1.71
CA VAL A 44 -4.17 14.22 -1.08
C VAL A 44 -2.83 14.46 -1.80
N LYS A 45 -2.78 14.41 -3.14
CA LYS A 45 -1.57 14.74 -3.91
C LYS A 45 -1.08 16.16 -3.66
N GLN A 46 -1.97 17.15 -3.55
CA GLN A 46 -1.61 18.52 -3.23
C GLN A 46 -1.07 18.65 -1.80
N LYS A 47 -1.65 17.97 -0.83
CA LYS A 47 -1.12 17.91 0.55
C LYS A 47 0.31 17.39 0.56
N TRP A 48 0.61 16.35 -0.22
CA TRP A 48 1.97 15.83 -0.33
C TRP A 48 2.93 16.78 -1.05
N LYS A 49 2.48 17.46 -2.12
CA LYS A 49 3.30 18.51 -2.77
C LYS A 49 3.62 19.70 -1.84
N LYS A 50 2.80 19.93 -0.80
CA LYS A 50 3.06 20.93 0.25
C LYS A 50 4.06 20.46 1.32
N VAL A 51 4.51 19.21 1.31
CA VAL A 51 5.62 18.75 2.17
C VAL A 51 6.95 19.23 1.56
N ASN A 52 7.16 20.53 1.60
CA ASN A 52 8.36 21.22 1.19
C ASN A 52 8.69 22.26 2.26
N VAL A 53 9.95 22.38 2.67
CA VAL A 53 10.41 23.38 3.64
C VAL A 53 9.87 24.78 3.31
N LYS A 54 9.87 25.18 2.03
CA LYS A 54 9.34 26.50 1.62
C LYS A 54 7.84 26.65 1.86
N ALA A 55 7.06 25.57 1.67
CA ALA A 55 5.63 25.58 1.91
C ALA A 55 5.31 25.53 3.41
N ILE A 56 6.12 24.83 4.21
CA ILE A 56 5.99 24.77 5.68
C ILE A 56 6.34 26.12 6.31
N ILE A 57 7.41 26.78 5.83
CA ILE A 57 7.76 28.16 6.26
C ILE A 57 6.65 29.15 5.89
N ALA A 58 6.02 29.01 4.71
CA ALA A 58 4.93 29.89 4.31
C ALA A 58 3.64 29.68 5.12
N ASP A 59 3.40 28.46 5.62
CA ASP A 59 2.23 28.10 6.44
C ASP A 59 2.44 28.47 7.93
N ALA A 60 3.70 28.56 8.38
CA ALA A 60 4.06 28.90 9.75
C ALA A 60 5.31 29.82 9.81
N PRO A 61 5.17 31.11 9.45
CA PRO A 61 6.30 32.06 9.44
C PRO A 61 6.83 32.43 10.82
N GLU A 62 6.06 32.16 11.89
CA GLU A 62 6.45 32.43 13.29
C GLU A 62 7.34 31.33 13.91
N LYS A 63 7.46 30.17 13.26
CA LYS A 63 8.25 29.05 13.78
C LYS A 63 9.71 29.12 13.34
N LEU A 64 10.59 28.65 14.21
CA LEU A 64 12.02 28.55 13.92
C LEU A 64 12.24 27.57 12.76
N LEU A 65 13.24 27.86 11.92
CA LEU A 65 13.59 27.02 10.77
C LEU A 65 13.88 25.57 11.16
N SER A 66 14.46 25.35 12.35
CA SER A 66 14.69 24.02 12.94
C SER A 66 13.40 23.26 13.19
N GLU A 67 12.36 23.90 13.75
CA GLU A 67 11.06 23.25 14.01
C GLU A 67 10.33 22.92 12.70
N ASN A 68 10.47 23.77 11.69
CA ASN A 68 9.92 23.53 10.36
C ASN A 68 10.61 22.35 9.65
N LEU A 69 11.92 22.18 9.89
CA LEU A 69 12.69 21.04 9.40
C LEU A 69 12.26 19.73 10.11
N GLU A 70 12.15 19.74 11.44
CA GLU A 70 11.68 18.58 12.21
C GLU A 70 10.27 18.14 11.80
N MET A 71 9.34 19.08 11.61
CA MET A 71 8.00 18.77 11.09
C MET A 71 8.02 18.16 9.68
N MET A 72 9.00 18.53 8.84
CA MET A 72 9.17 17.90 7.54
C MET A 72 9.72 16.49 7.66
N ILE A 73 10.73 16.29 8.52
CA ILE A 73 11.35 14.98 8.76
C ILE A 73 10.29 14.00 9.29
N GLN A 74 9.47 14.41 10.26
CA GLN A 74 8.39 13.57 10.78
C GLN A 74 7.41 13.13 9.68
N LYS A 75 7.01 14.05 8.79
CA LYS A 75 6.11 13.70 7.66
C LYS A 75 6.74 12.75 6.64
N LEU A 76 8.06 12.78 6.50
CA LEU A 76 8.79 11.84 5.64
C LEU A 76 8.93 10.47 6.29
N GLN A 77 9.11 10.42 7.61
CA GLN A 77 9.10 9.17 8.37
C GLN A 77 7.72 8.48 8.30
N ASP A 78 6.63 9.22 8.50
CA ASP A 78 5.26 8.69 8.33
C ASP A 78 5.02 8.09 6.92
N LEU A 79 5.72 8.59 5.90
CA LEU A 79 5.65 8.06 4.54
C LEU A 79 6.45 6.75 4.40
N GLN A 80 7.62 6.68 5.05
CA GLN A 80 8.42 5.46 5.11
C GLN A 80 7.64 4.34 5.81
N ASP A 81 7.00 4.64 6.93
CA ASP A 81 6.18 3.65 7.67
C ASP A 81 5.01 3.15 6.82
N LYS A 82 4.31 4.05 6.10
CA LYS A 82 3.27 3.64 5.16
C LYS A 82 3.77 2.76 4.01
N LEU A 83 5.02 2.95 3.59
CA LEU A 83 5.63 2.11 2.57
C LEU A 83 5.91 0.71 3.11
N VAL A 84 6.36 0.61 4.38
CA VAL A 84 6.52 -0.67 5.09
C VAL A 84 5.17 -1.38 5.20
N ASP A 85 4.13 -0.68 5.68
CA ASP A 85 2.77 -1.23 5.80
C ASP A 85 2.22 -1.74 4.45
N ALA A 86 2.49 -1.01 3.35
CA ALA A 86 2.04 -1.41 2.02
C ALA A 86 2.76 -2.66 1.48
N CYS A 87 3.98 -2.90 1.95
CA CYS A 87 4.77 -4.08 1.60
C CYS A 87 4.50 -5.26 2.55
N GLU A 88 3.90 -5.01 3.72
CA GLU A 88 3.54 -6.03 4.69
C GLU A 88 2.48 -7.00 4.12
N GLY A 89 2.66 -8.29 4.38
CA GLY A 89 1.74 -9.35 3.91
C GLY A 89 2.00 -9.85 2.49
N VAL A 90 2.91 -9.25 1.73
CA VAL A 90 3.34 -9.75 0.41
C VAL A 90 4.58 -10.63 0.56
N ALA A 91 4.49 -11.90 0.13
CA ALA A 91 5.57 -12.87 0.27
C ALA A 91 6.90 -12.42 -0.36
N ALA A 92 6.85 -11.65 -1.45
CA ALA A 92 8.02 -11.11 -2.14
C ALA A 92 8.78 -10.05 -1.33
N PHE A 93 8.13 -9.39 -0.37
CA PHE A 93 8.72 -8.28 0.40
C PHE A 93 9.00 -8.64 1.87
N GLN A 94 8.69 -9.87 2.31
CA GLN A 94 8.88 -10.30 3.70
C GLN A 94 10.29 -10.02 4.22
N ASN A 95 11.33 -10.36 3.43
CA ASN A 95 12.73 -10.18 3.87
C ASN A 95 13.09 -8.70 4.10
N ALA A 96 12.51 -7.79 3.32
CA ALA A 96 12.71 -6.35 3.48
C ALA A 96 11.89 -5.78 4.64
N CYS A 97 10.67 -6.27 4.87
CA CYS A 97 9.79 -5.77 5.93
C CYS A 97 10.21 -6.20 7.34
N PHE A 98 10.83 -7.38 7.49
CA PHE A 98 11.33 -7.86 8.78
C PHE A 98 12.65 -7.21 9.21
N ARG A 99 13.32 -6.50 8.30
CA ARG A 99 14.59 -5.85 8.57
C ARG A 99 14.37 -4.35 8.82
N PRO A 100 14.76 -3.81 9.98
CA PRO A 100 14.77 -2.36 10.16
C PRO A 100 15.88 -1.76 9.29
N ALA A 101 15.50 -1.03 8.24
CA ALA A 101 16.44 -0.29 7.41
C ALA A 101 16.78 1.05 8.07
N ASN A 102 18.07 1.40 8.06
CA ASN A 102 18.59 2.62 8.70
C ASN A 102 18.31 3.89 7.87
N SER A 103 18.01 3.73 6.58
CA SER A 103 17.67 4.82 5.68
C SER A 103 16.61 4.36 4.66
N LEU A 104 15.89 5.32 4.07
CA LEU A 104 14.94 5.04 3.00
C LEU A 104 15.60 4.42 1.77
N GLU A 105 16.85 4.81 1.48
CA GLU A 105 17.61 4.28 0.36
C GLU A 105 17.97 2.80 0.58
N ASP A 106 18.43 2.45 1.79
CA ASP A 106 18.69 1.07 2.18
C ASP A 106 17.40 0.24 2.10
N PHE A 107 16.28 0.79 2.57
CA PHE A 107 14.98 0.12 2.51
C PHE A 107 14.54 -0.17 1.06
N ILE A 108 14.72 0.78 0.14
CA ILE A 108 14.40 0.60 -1.27
C ILE A 108 15.28 -0.48 -1.91
N ASN A 109 16.57 -0.51 -1.57
CA ASN A 109 17.49 -1.53 -2.06
C ASN A 109 17.15 -2.92 -1.51
N ASP A 110 16.76 -3.00 -0.24
CA ASP A 110 16.30 -4.24 0.38
C ASP A 110 15.00 -4.73 -0.26
N LEU A 111 14.03 -3.86 -0.57
CA LEU A 111 12.81 -4.22 -1.31
C LEU A 111 13.12 -4.82 -2.68
N ARG A 112 14.00 -4.18 -3.46
CA ARG A 112 14.43 -4.69 -4.77
C ARG A 112 15.10 -6.06 -4.66
N SER A 113 15.97 -6.21 -3.66
CA SER A 113 16.70 -7.47 -3.42
C SER A 113 15.75 -8.58 -2.98
N SER A 114 14.75 -8.26 -2.17
CA SER A 114 13.72 -9.20 -1.70
C SER A 114 12.88 -9.74 -2.86
N VAL A 115 12.49 -8.89 -3.81
CA VAL A 115 11.75 -9.31 -5.03
C VAL A 115 12.59 -10.25 -5.88
N LEU A 116 13.84 -9.89 -6.17
CA LEU A 116 14.73 -10.73 -6.97
C LEU A 116 14.97 -12.11 -6.32
N ALA A 117 15.11 -12.15 -4.99
CA ALA A 117 15.23 -13.40 -4.25
C ALA A 117 13.96 -14.25 -4.34
N TYR A 118 12.78 -13.61 -4.25
CA TYR A 118 11.50 -14.28 -4.36
C TYR A 118 11.28 -14.86 -5.77
N GLU A 119 11.51 -14.07 -6.82
CA GLU A 119 11.38 -14.52 -8.22
C GLU A 119 12.29 -15.73 -8.50
N LYS A 120 13.55 -15.67 -8.06
CA LYS A 120 14.49 -16.80 -8.18
C LYS A 120 13.99 -18.05 -7.43
N SER A 121 13.33 -17.88 -6.28
CA SER A 121 12.77 -19.00 -5.53
C SER A 121 11.57 -19.64 -6.23
N VAL A 122 10.73 -18.82 -6.88
CA VAL A 122 9.58 -19.27 -7.66
C VAL A 122 10.02 -20.02 -8.92
N GLU A 123 11.04 -19.53 -9.62
CA GLU A 123 11.64 -20.22 -10.77
C GLU A 123 12.30 -21.56 -10.38
N SER A 124 12.75 -21.69 -9.13
CA SER A 124 13.42 -22.90 -8.63
C SER A 124 12.49 -24.04 -8.20
N LEU A 125 11.16 -23.82 -8.16
CA LEU A 125 10.18 -24.88 -7.89
C LEU A 125 10.00 -25.75 -9.14
N PRO A 126 10.50 -27.00 -9.18
CA PRO A 126 10.26 -27.88 -10.31
C PRO A 126 8.82 -28.38 -10.27
N SER A 127 8.06 -28.21 -11.34
CA SER A 127 6.71 -28.73 -11.54
C SER A 127 6.63 -30.26 -11.68
N ASN A 128 7.62 -31.01 -11.18
CA ASN A 128 7.74 -32.45 -11.39
C ASN A 128 7.83 -33.22 -10.07
N PHE A 129 6.75 -33.20 -9.29
CA PHE A 129 6.45 -34.29 -8.36
C PHE A 129 5.56 -35.33 -9.05
N PHE A 130 6.11 -36.00 -10.08
CA PHE A 130 5.59 -37.28 -10.55
C PHE A 130 6.59 -38.37 -10.16
N THR A 131 6.48 -38.89 -8.95
CA THR A 131 7.05 -40.21 -8.66
C THR A 131 6.01 -41.25 -9.02
N ASP A 132 5.96 -41.61 -10.30
CA ASP A 132 5.22 -42.76 -10.77
C ASP A 132 5.96 -44.03 -10.33
N ARG A 133 5.57 -44.57 -9.17
CA ARG A 133 6.04 -45.87 -8.68
C ARG A 133 5.09 -46.95 -9.20
N HIS A 134 5.22 -47.29 -10.49
CA HIS A 134 4.70 -48.53 -11.03
C HIS A 134 5.46 -49.71 -10.38
N PHE A 135 4.89 -50.23 -9.28
CA PHE A 135 5.33 -51.49 -8.67
C PHE A 135 5.13 -52.63 -9.68
N HIS A 136 6.23 -53.18 -10.20
CA HIS A 136 6.21 -54.48 -10.88
C HIS A 136 5.99 -55.57 -9.83
N LYS A 137 4.88 -56.30 -9.95
CA LYS A 137 4.68 -57.59 -9.27
C LYS A 137 5.27 -58.69 -10.16
N ASN A 138 6.20 -59.47 -9.60
CA ASN A 138 6.45 -60.86 -9.98
C ASN A 138 6.28 -61.71 -8.73
#